data_AF-A0AAD7JDY5-F1
#
_entry.id   AF-A0AAD7JDY5-F1
#
_cell.length_a   1.000
_cell.length_b   1.000
_cell.length_c   1.000
_cell.angle_alpha   90.00
_cell.angle_beta   90.00
_cell.angle_gamma   90.00
#
_symmetry.space_group_name_H-M   'P 1'
#
loop_
_entity.id
_entity.type
_entity.pdbx_description
1 polymer ?
#
loop_
_entity_poly.entity_id
_entity_poly.type
_entity_poly.pdbx_seq_one_letter_code
_entity_poly.pdbx_strand_id
1 'polypeptide(L)'
;MLLEDDFPLCSVRGRDNLARVMQELERGRTPDYIERRGAFVGTGGSGLIFHRSLLSIVSTVLKLYATTQSALPVDVLRRPADLIMQDCLLGTDPLFSPGENLVITSRLIIDHIGAVSSTTPGRLYGQDQWRCGWRHPFHGRDEVDVVVV
;
A
#
# COMPACT_ATOMS: atom_id res chain seq x y z
N MET A 1 -7.76 8.04 -9.02
CA MET A 1 -6.95 7.05 -8.29
C MET A 1 -6.10 6.28 -9.28
N LEU A 2 -4.95 5.78 -8.86
CA LEU A 2 -4.14 4.79 -9.57
C LEU A 2 -4.03 3.56 -8.66
N LEU A 3 -4.13 2.37 -9.25
CA LEU A 3 -3.97 1.10 -8.57
C LEU A 3 -2.77 0.41 -9.21
N GLU A 4 -1.77 0.10 -8.39
CA GLU A 4 -0.70 -0.83 -8.75
C GLU A 4 -1.22 -2.25 -8.45
N ASP A 5 -1.05 -3.15 -9.42
CA ASP A 5 -1.52 -4.52 -9.29
C ASP A 5 -0.72 -5.51 -10.14
N ASP A 6 -0.07 -6.47 -9.48
CA ASP A 6 0.58 -7.61 -10.11
C ASP A 6 -0.30 -8.87 -10.11
N PHE A 7 -1.45 -8.86 -9.42
CA PHE A 7 -2.16 -10.08 -9.03
C PHE A 7 -3.69 -9.99 -9.19
N PRO A 8 -4.40 -11.12 -9.32
CA PRO A 8 -5.85 -11.07 -9.49
C PRO A 8 -6.58 -10.71 -8.19
N LEU A 9 -7.70 -9.98 -8.33
CA LEU A 9 -8.68 -9.83 -7.25
C LEU A 9 -9.28 -11.19 -6.82
N CYS A 10 -9.57 -11.31 -5.54
CA CYS A 10 -10.14 -12.50 -4.92
C CYS A 10 -11.60 -12.75 -5.30
N SER A 11 -11.86 -13.70 -6.20
CA SER A 11 -13.21 -14.23 -6.54
C SER A 11 -14.30 -13.15 -6.76
N VAL A 12 -15.58 -13.55 -6.76
CA VAL A 12 -16.71 -12.66 -7.07
C VAL A 12 -16.79 -11.45 -6.11
N ARG A 13 -16.44 -11.62 -4.83
CA ARG A 13 -16.51 -10.55 -3.82
C ARG A 13 -15.36 -9.55 -3.86
N GLY A 14 -14.25 -9.85 -4.54
CA GLY A 14 -13.08 -8.97 -4.60
C GLY A 14 -13.41 -7.60 -5.20
N ARG A 15 -14.27 -7.56 -6.22
CA ARG A 15 -14.74 -6.30 -6.82
C ARG A 15 -15.62 -5.49 -5.89
N ASP A 16 -16.56 -6.13 -5.19
CA ASP A 16 -17.45 -5.46 -4.24
C ASP A 16 -16.65 -4.88 -3.07
N ASN A 17 -15.67 -5.63 -2.58
CA ASN A 17 -14.77 -5.17 -1.53
C ASN A 17 -13.88 -4.01 -1.98
N LEU A 18 -13.34 -4.07 -3.21
CA LEU A 18 -12.60 -2.95 -3.79
C LEU A 18 -13.50 -1.71 -3.92
N ALA A 19 -14.75 -1.87 -4.35
CA ALA A 19 -15.69 -0.76 -4.43
C ALA A 19 -15.94 -0.11 -3.05
N ARG A 20 -16.02 -0.89 -1.98
CA ARG A 20 -16.13 -0.37 -0.60
C ARG A 20 -14.88 0.39 -0.16
N VAL A 21 -13.69 -0.08 -0.52
CA VAL A 21 -12.43 0.65 -0.29
C VAL A 21 -12.43 1.99 -1.02
N MET A 22 -12.89 2.01 -2.27
CA MET A 22 -12.99 3.24 -3.06
C MET A 22 -14.01 4.22 -2.46
N GLN A 23 -15.11 3.73 -1.89
CA GLN A 23 -16.08 4.56 -1.16
C GLN A 23 -15.45 5.18 0.09
N GLU A 24 -14.69 4.42 0.86
CA GLU A 24 -13.99 4.95 2.05
C GLU A 24 -12.91 5.97 1.68
N LEU A 25 -12.18 5.76 0.58
CA LEU A 25 -11.20 6.74 0.07
C LEU A 25 -11.84 8.07 -0.34
N GLU A 26 -13.08 8.04 -0.85
CA GLU A 26 -13.82 9.24 -1.23
C GLU A 26 -14.61 9.84 -0.04
N ARG A 27 -14.73 9.10 1.07
CA ARG A 27 -15.40 9.57 2.28
C ARG A 27 -14.61 10.73 2.90
N GLY A 28 -15.30 11.84 3.15
CA GLY A 28 -14.67 13.06 3.69
C GLY A 28 -14.02 13.95 2.62
N ARG A 29 -14.06 13.57 1.34
CA ARG A 29 -13.57 14.42 0.26
C ARG A 29 -14.42 15.67 0.10
N THR A 30 -13.75 16.81 0.01
CA THR A 30 -14.33 18.10 -0.42
C THR A 30 -13.59 18.57 -1.68
N PRO A 31 -14.05 19.65 -2.34
CA PRO A 31 -13.34 20.22 -3.48
C PRO A 31 -11.88 20.60 -3.16
N ASP A 32 -11.62 21.08 -1.94
CA ASP A 32 -10.32 21.64 -1.54
C ASP A 32 -9.48 20.69 -0.67
N TYR A 33 -10.09 19.66 -0.10
CA TYR A 33 -9.43 18.76 0.83
C TYR A 33 -9.74 17.29 0.57
N ILE A 34 -8.72 16.46 0.72
CA ILE A 34 -8.79 15.01 0.60
C ILE A 34 -8.14 14.44 1.86
N GLU A 35 -8.99 13.84 2.70
CA GLU A 35 -8.62 13.20 3.96
C GLU A 35 -7.74 11.98 3.68
N ARG A 36 -8.28 10.98 2.97
CA ARG A 36 -7.60 9.71 2.69
C ARG A 36 -7.05 9.70 1.28
N ARG A 37 -5.74 9.48 1.15
CA ARG A 37 -5.05 9.58 -0.15
C ARG A 37 -4.46 8.28 -0.65
N GLY A 38 -4.63 7.18 0.07
CA GLY A 38 -4.24 5.88 -0.43
C GLY A 38 -4.87 4.72 0.33
N ALA A 39 -4.83 3.57 -0.32
CA ALA A 39 -5.27 2.31 0.26
C ALA A 39 -4.29 1.19 -0.06
N PHE A 40 -4.31 0.14 0.75
CA PHE A 40 -3.53 -1.08 0.55
C PHE A 40 -4.42 -2.29 0.81
N VAL A 41 -4.68 -3.07 -0.23
CA VAL A 41 -5.70 -4.14 -0.20
C VAL A 41 -5.11 -5.53 -0.49
N GLY A 42 -3.80 -5.58 -0.69
CA GLY A 42 -3.01 -6.76 -0.97
C GLY A 42 -1.83 -6.89 -0.01
N THR A 43 -0.68 -7.26 -0.55
CA THR A 43 0.55 -7.54 0.22
C THR A 43 1.75 -7.40 -0.70
N GLY A 44 2.96 -7.27 -0.14
CA GLY A 44 4.15 -6.96 -0.93
C GLY A 44 3.94 -5.65 -1.69
N GLY A 45 4.28 -5.62 -2.98
CA GLY A 45 4.07 -4.45 -3.84
C GLY A 45 2.65 -4.20 -4.30
N SER A 46 1.78 -5.21 -4.20
CA SER A 46 0.55 -5.24 -4.99
C SER A 46 -0.69 -4.79 -4.24
N GLY A 47 -1.59 -4.09 -4.93
CA GLY A 47 -2.82 -3.59 -4.33
C GLY A 47 -2.66 -2.23 -3.67
N LEU A 48 -1.62 -1.48 -4.03
CA LEU A 48 -1.43 -0.11 -3.59
C LEU A 48 -2.25 0.85 -4.44
N ILE A 49 -3.10 1.65 -3.78
CA ILE A 49 -3.96 2.63 -4.40
C ILE A 49 -3.51 4.02 -3.97
N PHE A 50 -3.32 4.93 -4.93
CA PHE A 50 -2.94 6.32 -4.68
C PHE A 50 -3.95 7.29 -5.26
N HIS A 51 -4.21 8.36 -4.50
CA HIS A 51 -4.80 9.55 -5.07
C HIS A 51 -3.79 10.24 -6.00
N ARG A 52 -4.26 10.68 -7.17
CA ARG A 52 -3.41 11.24 -8.23
C ARG A 52 -2.60 12.47 -7.79
N SER A 53 -3.06 13.18 -6.76
CA SER A 53 -2.34 14.34 -6.20
C SER A 53 -1.01 13.97 -5.56
N LEU A 54 -0.80 12.70 -5.21
CA LEU A 54 0.45 12.22 -4.63
C LEU A 54 1.52 11.91 -5.70
N LEU A 55 1.16 11.81 -6.98
CA LEU A 55 2.05 11.25 -8.01
C LEU A 55 3.32 12.04 -8.24
N SER A 56 3.27 13.36 -8.23
CA SER A 56 4.47 14.19 -8.39
C SER A 56 5.45 13.96 -7.26
N ILE A 57 4.95 13.86 -6.03
CA ILE A 57 5.74 13.66 -4.82
C ILE A 57 6.28 12.23 -4.79
N VAL A 58 5.42 11.22 -4.96
CA VAL A 58 5.83 9.80 -5.00
C VAL A 58 6.88 9.57 -6.08
N SER A 59 6.69 10.12 -7.30
CA SER A 59 7.68 9.99 -8.37
C SER A 59 9.02 10.62 -8.00
N THR A 60 9.00 11.77 -7.33
CA THR A 60 10.23 12.46 -6.88
C THR A 60 10.94 11.64 -5.81
N VAL A 61 10.21 11.18 -4.79
CA VAL A 61 10.77 10.35 -3.72
C VAL A 61 11.34 9.05 -4.27
N LEU A 62 10.61 8.33 -5.12
CA LEU A 62 11.11 7.10 -5.75
C LEU A 62 12.40 7.34 -6.57
N LYS A 63 12.50 8.46 -7.30
CA LYS A 63 13.74 8.83 -8.01
C LYS A 63 14.90 9.08 -7.04
N LEU A 64 14.67 9.78 -5.93
CA LEU A 64 15.70 10.02 -4.91
C LEU A 64 16.25 8.71 -4.35
N TYR A 65 15.35 7.77 -4.00
CA TYR A 65 15.73 6.45 -3.51
C TYR A 65 16.37 5.53 -4.56
N ALA A 66 16.04 5.69 -5.84
CA ALA A 66 16.62 4.90 -6.92
C ALA A 66 18.03 5.38 -7.34
N THR A 67 18.26 6.69 -7.35
CA THR A 67 19.52 7.27 -7.85
C THR A 67 20.64 7.15 -6.81
N THR A 68 21.65 6.31 -7.06
CA THR A 68 22.80 6.08 -6.17
C THR A 68 23.60 7.33 -5.81
N GLN A 69 23.52 8.37 -6.64
CA GLN A 69 24.18 9.66 -6.44
C GLN A 69 23.42 10.61 -5.49
N SER A 70 22.13 10.35 -5.24
CA SER A 70 21.34 11.17 -4.31
C SER A 70 21.83 10.97 -2.88
N ALA A 71 22.08 12.06 -2.16
CA ALA A 71 22.30 12.03 -0.74
C ALA A 71 20.96 11.75 -0.02
N LEU A 72 20.85 10.59 0.62
CA LEU A 72 19.76 10.30 1.54
C LEU A 72 20.20 10.72 2.96
N PRO A 73 19.26 11.04 3.87
CA PRO A 73 19.57 11.20 5.28
C PRO A 73 20.34 9.99 5.84
N VAL A 74 21.17 10.23 6.86
CA VAL A 74 22.13 9.23 7.39
C VAL A 74 21.43 7.95 7.87
N ASP A 75 20.22 8.07 8.34
CA ASP A 75 19.35 7.03 8.87
C ASP A 75 18.41 6.40 7.82
N VAL A 76 18.47 6.86 6.57
CA VAL A 76 17.58 6.41 5.50
C VAL A 76 18.30 5.45 4.56
N LEU A 77 17.89 4.18 4.60
CA LEU A 77 18.42 3.14 3.73
C LEU A 77 17.67 3.10 2.39
N ARG A 78 18.42 2.84 1.31
CA ARG A 78 17.81 2.51 0.01
C ARG A 78 17.04 1.20 0.14
N ARG A 79 15.84 1.18 -0.43
CA ARG A 79 14.91 0.06 -0.34
C ARG A 79 14.05 -0.04 -1.61
N PRO A 80 13.43 -1.20 -1.86
CA PRO A 80 12.50 -1.40 -2.97
C PRO A 80 11.37 -0.36 -3.03
N ALA A 81 10.89 -0.07 -4.25
CA ALA A 81 9.91 0.98 -4.53
C ALA A 81 8.56 0.75 -3.81
N ASP A 82 8.12 -0.49 -3.71
CA ASP A 82 6.93 -0.91 -2.98
C ASP A 82 7.00 -0.55 -1.49
N LEU A 83 8.14 -0.82 -0.83
CA LEU A 83 8.32 -0.47 0.57
C LEU A 83 8.33 1.04 0.78
N ILE A 84 8.97 1.79 -0.13
CA ILE A 84 8.93 3.26 -0.10
C ILE A 84 7.49 3.73 -0.22
N MET A 85 6.74 3.22 -1.19
CA MET A 85 5.35 3.59 -1.42
C MET A 85 4.42 3.24 -0.24
N GLN A 86 4.62 2.09 0.39
CA GLN A 86 3.88 1.69 1.59
C GLN A 86 4.16 2.62 2.77
N ASP A 87 5.43 2.86 3.08
CA ASP A 87 5.83 3.74 4.19
C ASP A 87 5.46 5.20 3.92
N CYS A 88 5.51 5.60 2.65
CA CYS A 88 4.93 6.85 2.18
C CYS A 88 3.47 6.92 2.64
N LEU A 89 2.59 6.00 2.21
CA LEU A 89 1.16 6.05 2.56
C LEU A 89 0.87 5.90 4.06
N LEU A 90 1.73 5.20 4.81
CA LEU A 90 1.64 5.10 6.26
C LEU A 90 2.08 6.38 6.98
N GLY A 91 2.69 7.33 6.27
CA GLY A 91 3.26 8.55 6.86
C GLY A 91 4.54 8.30 7.66
N THR A 92 5.23 7.19 7.42
CA THR A 92 6.46 6.81 8.14
C THR A 92 7.73 7.08 7.34
N ASP A 93 7.64 7.36 6.04
CA ASP A 93 8.78 7.74 5.22
C ASP A 93 9.21 9.20 5.51
N PRO A 94 10.46 9.47 5.90
CA PRO A 94 10.89 10.81 6.30
C PRO A 94 10.97 11.81 5.14
N LEU A 95 10.96 11.33 3.89
CA LEU A 95 10.96 12.16 2.69
C LEU A 95 9.54 12.37 2.14
N PHE A 96 8.53 11.82 2.81
CA PHE A 96 7.15 11.86 2.36
C PHE A 96 6.18 12.08 3.52
N SER A 97 5.50 13.22 3.51
CA SER A 97 4.42 13.51 4.45
C SER A 97 3.08 13.57 3.71
N PRO A 98 2.31 12.47 3.63
CA PRO A 98 0.97 12.54 3.10
C PRO A 98 -0.05 12.77 4.22
N GLY A 99 -1.30 12.95 3.79
CA GLY A 99 -2.45 12.99 4.68
C GLY A 99 -2.59 11.72 5.52
N GLU A 100 -3.26 11.90 6.64
CA GLU A 100 -3.44 10.91 7.69
C GLU A 100 -4.31 9.73 7.19
N ASN A 101 -3.96 8.52 7.64
CA ASN A 101 -4.74 7.27 7.56
C ASN A 101 -4.78 6.55 6.20
N LEU A 102 -3.95 5.52 6.09
CA LEU A 102 -3.98 4.55 4.99
C LEU A 102 -5.22 3.64 5.16
N VAL A 103 -6.05 3.52 4.11
CA VAL A 103 -7.18 2.58 4.14
C VAL A 103 -6.67 1.16 3.86
N ILE A 104 -7.06 0.19 4.67
CA ILE A 104 -6.79 -1.22 4.42
C ILE A 104 -8.06 -2.04 4.46
N THR A 105 -8.04 -3.24 3.89
CA THR A 105 -9.07 -4.24 4.15
C THR A 105 -8.71 -5.07 5.39
N SER A 106 -9.69 -5.59 6.13
CA SER A 106 -9.42 -6.48 7.27
C SER A 106 -8.71 -7.78 6.84
N ARG A 107 -8.98 -8.22 5.61
CA ARG A 107 -8.36 -9.37 4.95
C ARG A 107 -7.96 -9.03 3.52
N LEU A 108 -6.96 -9.72 3.00
CA LEU A 108 -6.47 -9.52 1.63
C LEU A 108 -7.55 -9.84 0.61
N ILE A 109 -7.74 -8.93 -0.35
CA ILE A 109 -8.68 -9.08 -1.46
C ILE A 109 -7.98 -9.21 -2.82
N ILE A 110 -6.66 -9.37 -2.81
CA ILE A 110 -5.81 -9.73 -3.95
C ILE A 110 -5.10 -11.05 -3.62
N ASP A 111 -5.05 -11.99 -4.56
CA ASP A 111 -4.38 -13.29 -4.38
C ASP A 111 -2.90 -13.20 -4.73
N HIS A 112 -2.02 -13.14 -3.72
CA HIS A 112 -0.58 -13.15 -3.94
C HIS A 112 -0.11 -14.50 -4.50
N ILE A 113 0.05 -14.60 -5.82
CA ILE A 113 0.52 -15.82 -6.48
C ILE A 113 2.04 -15.90 -6.32
N GLY A 114 2.54 -17.04 -5.83
CA GLY A 114 3.96 -17.20 -5.50
C GLY A 114 4.31 -16.82 -4.06
N ALA A 115 3.30 -16.71 -3.18
CA ALA A 115 3.43 -16.31 -1.78
C ALA A 115 4.51 -17.04 -0.97
N VAL A 116 4.97 -18.23 -1.38
CA VAL A 116 6.06 -18.98 -0.71
C VAL A 116 7.45 -18.39 -0.97
N SER A 117 7.60 -17.49 -1.94
CA SER A 117 8.86 -16.86 -2.32
C SER A 117 8.98 -15.46 -1.71
N SER A 118 10.12 -15.20 -1.07
CA SER A 118 10.47 -13.90 -0.53
C SER A 118 11.68 -13.34 -1.26
N THR A 119 11.70 -12.03 -1.51
CA THR A 119 12.90 -11.31 -1.93
C THR A 119 13.90 -11.13 -0.78
N THR A 120 13.47 -11.38 0.46
CA THR A 120 14.35 -11.42 1.64
C THR A 120 15.06 -12.78 1.75
N PRO A 121 16.41 -12.84 1.74
CA PRO A 121 17.16 -14.08 1.88
C PRO A 121 16.77 -14.88 3.12
N GLY A 122 16.54 -16.19 2.96
CA GLY A 122 16.23 -17.11 4.07
C GLY A 122 14.79 -17.02 4.62
N ARG A 123 13.95 -16.12 4.10
CA ARG A 123 12.55 -16.00 4.54
C ARG A 123 11.65 -16.91 3.70
N LEU A 124 11.04 -17.89 4.38
CA LEU A 124 10.03 -18.78 3.81
C LEU A 124 8.65 -18.41 4.37
N TYR A 125 7.64 -18.43 3.52
CA TYR A 125 6.26 -18.19 3.92
C TYR A 125 5.45 -19.48 3.82
N GLY A 126 4.40 -19.59 4.66
CA GLY A 126 3.44 -20.69 4.56
C GLY A 126 2.66 -20.63 3.24
N GLN A 127 2.21 -21.79 2.74
CA GLN A 127 1.54 -21.89 1.42
C GLN A 127 0.28 -21.01 1.28
N ASP A 128 -0.43 -20.77 2.38
CA ASP A 128 -1.66 -19.97 2.39
C ASP A 128 -1.43 -18.54 2.90
N GLN A 129 -0.22 -18.21 3.35
CA GLN A 129 0.09 -16.86 3.80
C GLN A 129 -0.04 -15.90 2.63
N TRP A 130 -0.53 -14.70 2.90
CA TRP A 130 -0.60 -13.61 1.91
C TRP A 130 -1.59 -13.84 0.75
N ARG A 131 -2.37 -14.93 0.79
CA ARG A 131 -3.42 -15.21 -0.19
C ARG A 131 -4.75 -14.56 0.19
N CYS A 132 -5.74 -14.72 -0.69
CA CYS A 132 -7.11 -14.29 -0.44
C CYS A 132 -7.62 -14.67 0.96
N GLY A 133 -8.19 -13.71 1.68
CA GLY A 133 -8.76 -13.93 3.00
C GLY A 133 -7.74 -13.98 4.15
N TRP A 134 -6.44 -13.90 3.87
CA TRP A 134 -5.43 -13.75 4.92
C TRP A 134 -5.60 -12.40 5.64
N ARG A 135 -5.29 -12.33 6.93
CA ARG A 135 -5.38 -11.08 7.69
C ARG A 135 -4.38 -10.07 7.13
N HIS A 136 -4.83 -8.83 6.87
CA HIS A 136 -3.95 -7.80 6.35
C HIS A 136 -2.80 -7.50 7.33
N PRO A 137 -1.54 -7.40 6.89
CA PRO A 137 -0.38 -7.24 7.79
C PRO A 137 -0.44 -6.00 8.67
N PHE A 138 -1.06 -4.92 8.17
CA PHE A 138 -1.19 -3.66 8.91
C PHE A 138 -2.42 -3.62 9.82
N HIS A 139 -3.23 -4.69 9.88
CA HIS A 139 -4.39 -4.70 10.75
C HIS A 139 -3.99 -4.53 12.22
N GLY A 140 -4.56 -3.51 12.87
CA GLY A 140 -4.29 -3.16 14.27
C GLY A 140 -3.18 -2.13 14.47
N ARG A 141 -2.68 -1.53 13.39
CA ARG A 141 -1.88 -0.30 13.43
C ARG A 141 -2.80 0.91 13.67
N ASP A 142 -2.28 1.94 14.32
CA ASP A 142 -3.05 3.16 14.62
C ASP A 142 -3.17 4.06 13.37
N GLU A 143 -2.25 3.90 12.41
CA GLU A 143 -2.15 4.70 11.20
C GLU A 143 -3.07 4.21 10.06
N VAL A 144 -3.97 3.25 10.33
CA VAL A 144 -4.82 2.65 9.29
C VAL A 144 -6.30 2.65 9.62
N ASP A 145 -7.11 2.97 8.62
CA ASP A 145 -8.56 2.79 8.63
C ASP A 145 -8.93 1.43 8.03
N VAL A 146 -9.69 0.61 8.75
CA VAL A 146 -9.99 -0.78 8.35
C VAL A 146 -11.39 -0.93 7.75
N VAL A 147 -11.45 -1.36 6.49
CA VAL A 147 -12.68 -1.81 5.83
C VAL A 147 -12.89 -3.30 6.11
N VAL A 148 -13.96 -3.63 6.83
CA VAL A 148 -14.28 -5.03 7.16
C VAL A 148 -14.80 -5.78 5.95
N VAL A 149 -14.09 -6.81 5.52
CA VAL A 149 -14.40 -7.68 4.36
C VAL A 149 -14.37 -9.17 4.70
#